data_AF-A0A967Q4K2-F1
#
_entry.id   AF-A0A967Q4K2-F1
#
_cell.length_a   1.000
_cell.length_b   1.000
_cell.length_c   1.000
_cell.angle_alpha   90.00
_cell.angle_beta   90.00
_cell.angle_gamma   90.00
#
_symmetry.space_group_name_H-M   'P 1'
#
loop_
_entity.id
_entity.type
_entity.pdbx_description
1 polymer ?
#
loop_
_entity_poly.entity_id
_entity_poly.type
_entity_poly.pdbx_seq_one_letter_code
_entity_poly.pdbx_strand_id
1 'polypeptide(L)' 'GPTVLDRILGANVIGTQTTVLLLVIGFLFENVGMFVDIAIAYALLNFIATLGATKYFLRR' A
#
# COMPACT_ATOMS: atom_id res chain seq x y z
N GLY A 1 8.17 -10.62 12.80
CA GLY A 1 8.10 -11.97 13.37
C GLY A 1 9.07 -12.91 12.66
N PRO A 2 9.45 -14.03 13.31
CA PRO A 2 10.37 -15.01 12.74
C PRO A 2 9.74 -15.84 11.60
N THR A 3 8.41 -15.95 11.55
CA THR A 3 7.72 -16.72 10.51
C THR A 3 7.55 -15.92 9.22
N VAL A 4 7.49 -16.62 8.08
CA VAL A 4 7.25 -16.02 6.75
C VAL A 4 5.88 -15.33 6.72
N LEU A 5 4.89 -15.89 7.41
CA LEU A 5 3.55 -15.32 7.52
C LEU A 5 3.55 -13.97 8.27
N ASP A 6 4.30 -13.86 9.37
CA ASP A 6 4.42 -12.59 10.12
C ASP A 6 5.04 -11.48 9.27
N ARG A 7 5.97 -11.83 8.36
CA ARG A 7 6.61 -10.87 7.46
C ARG A 7 5.64 -10.39 6.38
N ILE A 8 4.80 -11.28 5.85
CA ILE A 8 3.75 -10.94 4.87
C ILE A 8 2.65 -10.09 5.51
N LEU A 9 2.24 -10.42 6.74
CA LEU A 9 1.29 -9.61 7.53
C LEU A 9 1.85 -8.22 7.83
N GLY A 10 3.13 -8.13 8.23
CA GLY A 10 3.81 -6.85 8.43
C GLY A 10 3.90 -6.00 7.16
N ALA A 11 4.18 -6.62 6.01
CA ALA A 11 4.23 -5.91 4.72
C ALA A 11 2.87 -5.37 4.27
N ASN A 12 1.78 -6.12 4.52
CA ASN A 12 0.42 -5.67 4.16
C ASN A 12 0.00 -4.41 4.94
N VAL A 13 0.37 -4.31 6.22
CA VAL A 13 0.06 -3.12 7.05
C VAL A 13 0.79 -1.86 6.55
N ILE A 14 2.01 -2.01 6.01
CA ILE A 14 2.80 -0.90 5.48
C ILE A 14 2.15 -0.31 4.21
N GLY A 15 1.49 -1.14 3.39
CA GLY A 15 0.91 -0.71 2.13
C GLY A 15 -0.24 0.29 2.28
N THR A 16 -1.13 0.10 3.25
CA THR A 16 -2.23 1.06 3.50
C THR A 16 -1.74 2.34 4.18
N GLN A 17 -0.67 2.26 4.96
CA GLN A 17 -0.13 3.40 5.71
C GLN A 17 0.56 4.42 4.80
N THR A 18 1.18 3.99 3.70
CA THR A 18 1.87 4.88 2.75
C THR A 18 0.91 5.76 1.95
N THR A 19 -0.26 5.26 1.55
CA THR A 19 -1.27 6.06 0.83
C THR A 19 -1.84 7.18 1.71
N VAL A 20 -2.09 6.91 3.00
CA VAL A 20 -2.55 7.93 3.96
C VAL A 20 -1.48 9.00 4.17
N LEU A 21 -0.20 8.60 4.27
CA LEU A 21 0.93 9.50 4.44
C LEU A 21 1.09 10.47 3.25
N LEU A 22 0.92 9.98 2.01
CA LEU A 22 0.98 10.80 0.80
C LEU A 22 -0.11 11.89 0.77
N LEU A 23 -1.32 11.57 1.22
CA LEU A 23 -2.43 12.54 1.31
C LEU A 23 -2.18 13.59 2.40
N VAL A 24 -1.66 13.20 3.56
CA VAL A 24 -1.30 14.13 4.65
C VAL A 24 -0.19 15.09 4.21
N ILE A 25 0.81 14.59 3.48
CA ILE A 25 1.87 15.42 2.90
C ILE A 25 1.27 16.39 1.86
N GLY A 26 0.42 15.91 0.95
CA GLY A 26 -0.24 16.77 -0.04
C GLY A 26 -1.07 17.89 0.56
N PHE A 27 -1.70 17.64 1.71
CA PHE A 27 -2.41 18.66 2.48
C PHE A 27 -1.46 19.70 3.09
N LEU A 28 -0.32 19.26 3.64
CA LEU A 28 0.72 20.13 4.23
C LEU A 28 1.40 21.06 3.21
N PHE A 29 1.53 20.61 1.95
CA PHE A 29 2.18 21.38 0.89
C PHE A 29 1.21 22.22 0.04
N GLU A 30 -0.07 22.32 0.40
CA GLU A 30 -1.15 23.02 -0.32
C GLU A 30 -1.29 22.65 -1.81
N ASN A 31 -0.65 21.55 -2.25
CA ASN A 31 -0.63 21.10 -3.64
C ASN A 31 -1.29 19.72 -3.76
N VAL A 32 -2.53 19.64 -3.29
CA VAL A 32 -3.25 18.38 -3.11
C VAL A 32 -3.41 17.59 -4.41
N GLY A 33 -3.53 18.27 -5.57
CA GLY A 33 -3.78 17.63 -6.86
C GLY A 33 -2.72 16.59 -7.25
N MET A 34 -1.44 16.96 -7.22
CA MET A 34 -0.35 16.06 -7.60
C MET A 34 -0.23 14.85 -6.65
N PHE A 35 -0.47 15.06 -5.35
CA PHE A 35 -0.39 13.99 -4.36
C PHE A 35 -1.58 13.03 -4.42
N VAL A 36 -2.76 13.50 -4.86
CA VAL A 36 -3.92 12.64 -5.11
C VAL A 36 -3.65 11.67 -6.25
N ASP A 37 -3.04 12.13 -7.35
CA ASP A 37 -2.69 11.24 -8.48
C ASP A 37 -1.71 10.14 -8.05
N ILE A 38 -0.68 10.51 -7.28
CA ILE A 38 0.30 9.56 -6.73
C ILE A 38 -0.37 8.59 -5.74
N ALA A 39 -1.26 9.09 -4.88
CA ALA A 39 -1.96 8.27 -3.89
C ALA A 39 -2.87 7.22 -4.56
N ILE A 40 -3.60 7.61 -5.61
CA ILE A 40 -4.47 6.68 -6.37
C ILE A 40 -3.62 5.62 -7.09
N ALA A 41 -2.52 6.02 -7.73
CA ALA A 41 -1.60 5.07 -8.37
C ALA A 41 -1.04 4.06 -7.36
N TYR A 42 -0.63 4.53 -6.18
CA TYR A 42 -0.09 3.67 -5.12
C TYR A 42 -1.15 2.74 -4.53
N ALA A 43 -2.39 3.21 -4.37
CA ALA A 43 -3.51 2.41 -3.90
C ALA A 43 -3.81 1.25 -4.87
N LEU A 44 -3.84 1.54 -6.17
CA LEU A 44 -4.04 0.52 -7.21
C LEU A 44 -2.89 -0.48 -7.26
N LEU A 45 -1.65 -0.02 -7.14
CA LEU A 45 -0.48 -0.89 -7.09
C LEU A 45 -0.54 -1.86 -5.91
N ASN A 46 -0.87 -1.36 -4.71
CA ASN A 46 -1.03 -2.19 -3.52
C ASN A 46 -2.18 -3.19 -3.66
N PHE A 47 -3.29 -2.79 -4.27
CA PHE A 47 -4.41 -3.69 -4.53
C PHE A 47 -4.00 -4.85 -5.44
N ILE A 48 -3.30 -4.57 -6.55
CA ILE A 48 -2.79 -5.60 -7.46
C ILE A 48 -1.75 -6.50 -6.77
N ALA A 49 -0.84 -5.92 -5.99
CA ALA A 49 0.15 -6.67 -5.22
C ALA A 49 -0.50 -7.62 -4.21
N THR A 50 -1.56 -7.16 -3.53
CA THR A 50 -2.33 -7.97 -2.58
C THR A 50 -3.08 -9.10 -3.27
N LEU A 51 -3.70 -8.84 -4.42
CA LEU A 51 -4.33 -9.87 -5.25
C LEU A 51 -3.29 -10.90 -5.76
N GLY A 52 -2.13 -10.43 -6.22
CA GLY A 52 -1.03 -11.28 -6.67
C GLY A 52 -0.50 -12.18 -5.56
N ALA A 53 -0.26 -11.60 -4.38
CA ALA A 53 0.15 -12.35 -3.19
C ALA A 53 -0.92 -13.39 -2.80
N THR A 54 -2.18 -12.98 -2.69
CA THR A 54 -3.30 -13.88 -2.35
C THR A 54 -3.40 -15.03 -3.34
N LYS A 55 -3.30 -14.76 -4.65
CA LYS A 55 -3.33 -15.80 -5.69
C LYS A 55 -2.14 -16.75 -5.61
N TYR A 56 -0.95 -16.25 -5.29
CA TYR A 56 0.25 -17.08 -5.13
C TYR A 56 0.18 -17.98 -3.89
N PHE A 57 -0.33 -17.45 -2.78
CA PHE A 57 -0.46 -18.19 -1.52
C PHE A 57 -1.64 -19.17 -1.51
N LEU A 58 -2.78 -18.83 -2.15
CA LEU A 58 -3.97 -19.69 -2.20
C LEU A 58 -3.83 -20.86 -3.19
N ARG A 59 -2.90 -20.79 -4.16
CA ARG A 59 -2.62 -21.88 -5.11
C ARG A 59 -1.56 -22.88 -4.60
N ARG A 60 -1.08 -22.71 -3.37
CA ARG A 60 -0.22 -23.66 -2.66
C ARG A 60 -0.99 -24.23 -1.46
#